data_AF-A0A1Y1KCE6-F1
#
_entry.id   AF-A0A1Y1KCE6-F1
#
_cell.length_a   1.000
_cell.length_b   1.000
_cell.length_c   1.000
_cell.angle_alpha   90.00
_cell.angle_beta   90.00
_cell.angle_gamma   90.00
#
_symmetry.space_group_name_H-M   'P 1'
#
loop_
_entity.id
_entity.type
_entity.pdbx_description
1 polymer ?
#
loop_
_entity_poly.entity_id
_entity_poly.type
_entity_poly.pdbx_seq_one_letter_code
_entity_poly.pdbx_strand_id
1 'polypeptide(L)'
;MYDLVAGSKTVKSSYLLSKKSALELFPMLRGDKLVGAIVYYDGQQDDARMNLAIALTATRHGATVANHVTVTGLSKSANETGKQVLSRVHVRDELTGKQWSIPTKCVINATGPFTDSIRKMDDPTVKEICSPSSGVHIVLPGYYSPEQMGLLDPSTSDGRVIFFLPWQRQTIAGTTDLPCKVTHNPKPTEDEITFILSEVKNYLNPDVEVRRGDVMSAWSGIRPLVSDPNKGDTQSLARNHIVHVSESNLVTIAGGKWTTYRSMAEETIDAAVKACNLQPTSKSQTDGLLIEGAHGWTPTMYIRLVQDFGLDCEVAQHLAKSYGDRAFAVAKLAALTGKRWPIIGIKLHPEFPYIDAEIRYGVREYAMSAIDMIARRLRLAFLNVQAAEEALPYIIKIMGEELNWSEDEKAKQLKSATEFLQNEMGQTVNRASRDKIPINLTKDEIQLYIRRFQLIDKDRKGYVSINDIRRGLKLLGLKFEDSDIDELKRDVDAFHNGLLELADYLQVSNVTVFNIIIITGRGRKRCI
;
A
#
# COMPACT_ATOMS: atom_id res chain seq x y z
N MET A 1 -14.48 -28.70 3.56
CA MET A 1 -13.06 -29.14 3.63
C MET A 1 -12.20 -28.09 4.33
N TYR A 2 -12.23 -26.81 3.94
CA TYR A 2 -11.46 -25.74 4.59
C TYR A 2 -11.69 -25.68 6.11
N ASP A 3 -12.95 -25.57 6.56
CA ASP A 3 -13.31 -25.59 8.00
C ASP A 3 -12.86 -26.86 8.73
N LEU A 4 -12.88 -28.01 8.04
CA LEU A 4 -12.44 -29.28 8.61
C LEU A 4 -10.94 -29.29 8.90
N VAL A 5 -10.14 -28.77 7.96
CA VAL A 5 -8.67 -28.66 8.10
C VAL A 5 -8.30 -27.60 9.14
N ALA A 6 -9.04 -26.50 9.21
CA ALA A 6 -8.84 -25.47 10.22
C ALA A 6 -9.15 -25.97 11.64
N GLY A 7 -10.07 -26.93 11.79
CA GLY A 7 -10.36 -27.59 13.07
C GLY A 7 -10.74 -26.57 14.15
N SER A 8 -10.08 -26.64 15.31
CA SER A 8 -10.31 -25.73 16.44
C SER A 8 -9.82 -24.29 16.20
N LYS A 9 -9.10 -24.04 15.10
CA LYS A 9 -8.64 -22.69 14.69
C LYS A 9 -9.62 -22.01 13.71
N THR A 10 -10.75 -22.65 13.41
CA THR A 10 -11.80 -22.05 12.59
C THR A 10 -12.33 -20.77 13.25
N VAL A 11 -12.23 -19.64 12.55
CA VAL A 11 -12.69 -18.34 13.06
C VAL A 11 -14.23 -18.30 13.10
N LYS A 12 -14.87 -18.70 11.99
CA LYS A 12 -16.32 -18.81 11.81
C LYS A 12 -16.62 -19.88 10.76
N SER A 13 -17.77 -20.53 10.87
CA SER A 13 -18.19 -21.59 9.92
C SER A 13 -18.60 -21.01 8.57
N SER A 14 -18.21 -21.71 7.50
CA SER A 14 -18.62 -21.42 6.14
C SER A 14 -20.11 -21.68 5.92
N TYR A 15 -20.75 -20.92 5.03
CA TYR A 15 -22.19 -21.04 4.75
C TYR A 15 -22.53 -20.75 3.29
N LEU A 16 -23.70 -21.22 2.87
CA LEU A 16 -24.23 -20.99 1.52
C LEU A 16 -25.14 -19.75 1.50
N LEU A 17 -25.04 -18.99 0.43
CA LEU A 17 -25.95 -17.90 0.11
C LEU A 17 -26.78 -18.25 -1.11
N SER A 18 -28.10 -17.99 -1.03
CA SER A 18 -28.96 -17.99 -2.21
C SER A 18 -28.52 -16.89 -3.18
N LYS A 19 -28.86 -17.00 -4.47
CA LYS A 19 -28.66 -15.94 -5.46
C LYS A 19 -29.15 -14.57 -4.97
N LYS A 20 -30.35 -14.52 -4.38
CA LYS A 20 -30.96 -13.28 -3.88
C LYS A 20 -30.11 -12.67 -2.76
N SER A 21 -29.75 -13.47 -1.76
CA SER A 21 -28.94 -13.02 -0.63
C SER A 21 -27.52 -12.61 -1.03
N ALA A 22 -26.93 -13.29 -2.02
CA ALA A 22 -25.65 -12.91 -2.59
C ALA A 22 -25.70 -11.53 -3.26
N LEU A 23 -26.75 -11.25 -4.04
CA LEU A 23 -26.96 -9.94 -4.68
C LEU A 23 -27.35 -8.84 -3.68
N GLU A 24 -27.99 -9.17 -2.56
CA GLU A 24 -28.24 -8.20 -1.48
C GLU A 24 -26.94 -7.79 -0.75
N LEU A 25 -26.04 -8.74 -0.50
CA LEU A 25 -24.78 -8.48 0.19
C LEU A 25 -23.69 -7.95 -0.73
N PHE A 26 -23.71 -8.34 -2.01
CA PHE A 26 -22.77 -7.90 -3.04
C PHE A 26 -23.52 -7.46 -4.31
N PRO A 27 -24.16 -6.27 -4.29
CA PRO A 27 -24.99 -5.79 -5.41
C PRO A 27 -24.28 -5.64 -6.75
N MET A 28 -22.96 -5.45 -6.74
CA MET A 28 -22.19 -5.29 -7.96
C MET A 28 -22.01 -6.60 -8.73
N LEU A 29 -22.33 -7.77 -8.15
CA LEU A 29 -22.14 -9.06 -8.82
C LEU A 29 -23.05 -9.19 -10.05
N ARG A 30 -22.52 -9.85 -11.07
CA ARG A 30 -23.25 -10.20 -12.27
C ARG A 30 -24.34 -11.25 -11.97
N GLY A 31 -25.60 -10.85 -12.10
CA GLY A 31 -26.73 -11.69 -11.70
C GLY A 31 -27.21 -12.73 -12.72
N ASP A 32 -26.90 -12.62 -14.01
CA ASP A 32 -27.47 -13.49 -15.06
C ASP A 32 -27.06 -14.96 -14.92
N LYS A 33 -25.77 -15.23 -14.63
CA LYS A 33 -25.20 -16.57 -14.47
C LYS A 33 -25.09 -17.03 -13.02
N LEU A 34 -25.35 -16.15 -12.06
CA LEU A 34 -25.23 -16.46 -10.63
C LEU A 34 -26.35 -17.42 -10.18
N VAL A 35 -25.96 -18.54 -9.58
CA VAL A 35 -26.87 -19.54 -8.99
C VAL A 35 -26.92 -19.46 -7.45
N GLY A 36 -25.86 -18.94 -6.84
CA GLY A 36 -25.68 -18.82 -5.39
C GLY A 36 -24.21 -18.50 -5.09
N ALA A 37 -23.85 -18.40 -3.81
CA ALA A 37 -22.47 -18.19 -3.38
C ALA A 37 -22.11 -19.05 -2.17
N ILE A 38 -20.81 -19.27 -1.97
CA ILE A 38 -20.25 -19.92 -0.79
C ILE A 38 -19.40 -18.88 -0.07
N VAL A 39 -19.70 -18.65 1.20
CA VAL A 39 -18.93 -17.75 2.04
C VAL A 39 -18.08 -18.58 3.00
N TYR A 40 -16.79 -18.28 3.02
CA TYR A 40 -15.84 -18.77 4.02
C TYR A 40 -15.12 -17.58 4.66
N TYR A 41 -14.42 -17.83 5.76
CA TYR A 41 -13.73 -16.78 6.51
C TYR A 41 -12.21 -16.97 6.42
N ASP A 42 -11.51 -15.87 6.20
CA ASP A 42 -10.05 -15.81 6.15
C ASP A 42 -9.54 -14.57 6.93
N GLY A 43 -8.23 -14.48 7.14
CA GLY A 43 -7.58 -13.38 7.82
C GLY A 43 -7.15 -12.26 6.86
N GLN A 44 -7.41 -11.01 7.24
CA GLN A 44 -6.82 -9.84 6.60
C GLN A 44 -5.91 -9.12 7.59
N GLN A 45 -4.82 -8.55 7.08
CA GLN A 45 -3.84 -7.80 7.87
C GLN A 45 -3.16 -6.73 7.01
N ASP A 46 -2.70 -5.67 7.68
CA ASP A 46 -1.72 -4.74 7.11
C ASP A 46 -0.31 -5.32 7.32
N ASP A 47 0.29 -5.78 6.22
CA ASP A 47 1.58 -6.45 6.21
C ASP A 47 2.72 -5.57 6.73
N ALA A 48 2.79 -4.33 6.26
CA ALA A 48 3.82 -3.37 6.65
C ALA A 48 3.71 -3.00 8.14
N ARG A 49 2.48 -2.73 8.62
CA ARG A 49 2.24 -2.41 10.02
C ARG A 49 2.54 -3.58 10.94
N MET A 50 2.15 -4.80 10.56
CA MET A 50 2.45 -6.00 11.34
C MET A 50 3.97 -6.26 11.40
N ASN A 51 4.68 -6.14 10.28
CA ASN A 51 6.14 -6.29 10.24
C ASN A 51 6.84 -5.29 11.19
N LEU A 52 6.39 -4.04 11.17
CA LEU A 52 6.89 -3.00 12.04
C LEU A 52 6.61 -3.31 13.52
N ALA A 53 5.39 -3.74 13.86
CA ALA A 53 5.03 -4.12 15.21
C ALA A 53 5.88 -5.29 15.73
N ILE A 54 6.21 -6.28 14.88
CA ILE A 54 7.14 -7.37 15.22
C ILE A 54 8.53 -6.81 15.55
N ALA A 55 9.07 -5.94 14.70
CA ALA A 55 10.38 -5.33 14.92
C ALA A 55 10.43 -4.48 16.21
N LEU A 56 9.41 -3.66 16.46
CA LEU A 56 9.29 -2.86 17.68
C LEU A 56 9.09 -3.72 18.94
N THR A 57 8.40 -4.86 18.81
CA THR A 57 8.29 -5.83 19.91
C THR A 57 9.66 -6.42 20.23
N ALA A 58 10.43 -6.81 19.21
CA ALA A 58 11.78 -7.32 19.39
C ALA A 58 12.69 -6.31 20.10
N THR A 59 12.61 -5.01 19.77
CA THR A 59 13.41 -3.98 20.47
C THR A 59 13.02 -3.85 21.94
N ARG A 60 11.74 -3.98 22.29
CA ARG A 60 11.29 -4.02 23.69
C ARG A 60 11.81 -5.23 24.46
N HIS A 61 12.09 -6.33 23.78
CA HIS A 61 12.76 -7.50 24.33
C HIS A 61 14.30 -7.42 24.26
N GLY A 62 14.87 -6.26 23.92
CA GLY A 62 16.31 -6.00 23.97
C GLY A 62 17.05 -6.24 22.65
N ALA A 63 16.35 -6.53 21.55
CA ALA A 63 16.99 -6.61 20.24
C ALA A 63 17.43 -5.22 19.75
N THR A 64 18.58 -5.16 19.08
CA THR A 64 18.97 -3.98 18.31
C THR A 64 18.47 -4.13 16.88
N VAL A 65 17.65 -3.20 16.41
CA VAL A 65 17.10 -3.17 15.05
C VAL A 65 17.56 -1.89 14.36
N ALA A 66 18.05 -2.02 13.12
CA ALA A 66 18.45 -0.89 12.29
C ALA A 66 17.94 -1.10 10.86
N ASN A 67 17.11 -0.17 10.37
CA ASN A 67 16.78 -0.07 8.95
C ASN A 67 17.81 0.81 8.23
N HIS A 68 17.80 0.79 6.89
CA HIS A 68 18.76 1.52 6.04
C HIS A 68 20.23 1.11 6.27
N VAL A 69 20.46 -0.15 6.68
CA VAL A 69 21.79 -0.74 6.84
C VAL A 69 21.92 -1.95 5.93
N THR A 70 22.82 -1.88 4.95
CA THR A 70 23.04 -2.93 3.95
C THR A 70 24.21 -3.82 4.36
N VAL A 71 24.05 -5.15 4.25
CA VAL A 71 25.18 -6.09 4.35
C VAL A 71 26.03 -6.00 3.09
N THR A 72 27.32 -5.70 3.24
CA THR A 72 28.27 -5.54 2.14
C THR A 72 29.27 -6.69 2.03
N GLY A 73 29.38 -7.53 3.05
CA GLY A 73 30.25 -8.70 2.99
C GLY A 73 30.20 -9.56 4.26
N LEU A 74 30.81 -10.74 4.17
CA LEU A 74 30.89 -11.72 5.23
C LEU A 74 32.36 -12.14 5.43
N SER A 75 32.77 -12.28 6.69
CA SER A 75 34.10 -12.74 7.08
C SER A 75 34.03 -14.05 7.85
N LYS A 76 34.98 -14.95 7.58
CA LYS A 76 35.13 -16.24 8.24
C LYS A 76 36.35 -16.25 9.14
N SER A 77 36.31 -17.05 10.20
CA SER A 77 37.48 -17.41 11.00
C SER A 77 37.40 -18.88 11.42
N ALA A 78 38.56 -19.46 11.72
CA ALA A 78 38.61 -20.81 12.29
C ALA A 78 37.90 -20.84 13.66
N ASN A 79 37.01 -21.80 13.84
CA ASN A 79 36.47 -22.14 15.16
C ASN A 79 37.46 -23.03 15.95
N GLU A 80 37.05 -23.47 17.13
CA GLU A 80 37.84 -24.36 18.00
C GLU A 80 38.24 -25.69 17.34
N THR A 81 37.50 -26.15 16.31
CA THR A 81 37.79 -27.38 15.55
C THR A 81 38.57 -27.11 14.25
N GLY A 82 39.01 -25.87 14.00
CA GLY A 82 39.72 -25.48 12.78
C GLY A 82 38.82 -25.25 11.55
N LYS A 83 37.50 -25.42 11.67
CA LYS A 83 36.53 -25.17 10.59
C LYS A 83 36.35 -23.67 10.38
N GLN A 84 36.39 -23.22 9.12
CA GLN A 84 36.11 -21.82 8.77
C GLN A 84 34.60 -21.55 8.89
N VAL A 85 34.22 -20.75 9.87
CA VAL A 85 32.82 -20.36 10.12
C VAL A 85 32.66 -18.85 10.08
N LEU A 86 31.45 -18.38 9.78
CA LEU A 86 31.15 -16.95 9.80
C LEU A 86 31.37 -16.36 11.20
N SER A 87 32.11 -15.25 11.26
CA SER A 87 32.44 -14.59 12.54
C SER A 87 32.17 -13.10 12.53
N ARG A 88 31.95 -12.50 11.36
CA ARG A 88 31.71 -11.06 11.25
C ARG A 88 30.90 -10.72 9.99
N VAL A 89 29.99 -9.77 10.13
CA VAL A 89 29.20 -9.19 9.03
C VAL A 89 29.69 -7.76 8.79
N HIS A 90 29.97 -7.42 7.54
CA HIS A 90 30.31 -6.06 7.12
C HIS A 90 29.05 -5.35 6.65
N VAL A 91 28.85 -4.12 7.12
CA VAL A 91 27.64 -3.36 6.83
C VAL A 91 27.95 -1.92 6.47
N ARG A 92 27.01 -1.29 5.77
CA ARG A 92 27.02 0.13 5.40
C ARG A 92 25.69 0.78 5.77
N ASP A 93 25.76 1.90 6.46
CA ASP A 93 24.62 2.81 6.64
C ASP A 93 24.37 3.55 5.32
N GLU A 94 23.20 3.37 4.73
CA GLU A 94 22.84 4.00 3.45
C GLU A 94 22.50 5.49 3.59
N LEU A 95 22.23 5.97 4.80
CA LEU A 95 21.94 7.37 5.08
C LEU A 95 23.24 8.18 5.20
N THR A 96 24.26 7.65 5.88
CA THR A 96 25.52 8.37 6.12
C THR A 96 26.71 7.85 5.32
N GLY A 97 26.59 6.71 4.65
CA GLY A 97 27.69 6.02 3.94
C GLY A 97 28.75 5.37 4.85
N LYS A 98 28.58 5.43 6.18
CA LYS A 98 29.55 4.88 7.14
C LYS A 98 29.55 3.36 7.05
N GLN A 99 30.73 2.76 7.16
CA GLN A 99 30.91 1.32 7.14
C GLN A 99 31.51 0.85 8.46
N TRP A 100 31.01 -0.28 8.96
CA TRP A 100 31.56 -0.93 10.12
C TRP A 100 31.35 -2.44 10.01
N SER A 101 31.84 -3.17 11.01
CA SER A 101 31.73 -4.62 11.03
C SER A 101 31.20 -5.09 12.38
N ILE A 102 30.33 -6.09 12.35
CA ILE A 102 29.63 -6.61 13.52
C ILE A 102 30.16 -8.03 13.80
N PRO A 103 30.92 -8.24 14.89
CA PRO A 103 31.28 -9.57 15.34
C PRO A 103 30.01 -10.36 15.68
N THR A 104 29.93 -11.60 15.23
CA THR A 104 28.75 -12.43 15.42
C THR A 104 29.10 -13.88 15.68
N LYS A 105 28.22 -14.56 16.42
CA LYS A 105 28.27 -16.01 16.64
C LYS A 105 27.44 -16.79 15.62
N CYS A 106 26.45 -16.14 15.00
CA CYS A 106 25.51 -16.76 14.08
C CYS A 106 25.00 -15.72 13.08
N VAL A 107 24.86 -16.09 11.81
CA VAL A 107 24.26 -15.24 10.79
C VAL A 107 23.05 -15.96 10.22
N ILE A 108 21.89 -15.29 10.29
CA ILE A 108 20.66 -15.73 9.64
C ILE A 108 20.41 -14.85 8.43
N ASN A 109 20.37 -15.45 7.25
CA ASN A 109 19.96 -14.85 6.00
C ASN A 109 18.46 -15.03 5.80
N ALA A 110 17.71 -13.93 5.95
CA ALA A 110 16.26 -13.85 5.76
C ALA A 110 15.87 -12.76 4.75
N THR A 111 16.66 -12.61 3.66
CA THR A 111 16.52 -11.49 2.71
C THR A 111 15.51 -11.73 1.58
N GLY A 112 14.57 -12.68 1.76
CA GLY A 112 13.48 -12.93 0.82
C GLY A 112 13.98 -13.21 -0.61
N PRO A 113 13.52 -12.47 -1.64
CA PRO A 113 13.99 -12.65 -3.02
C PRO A 113 15.50 -12.44 -3.20
N PHE A 114 16.16 -11.74 -2.28
CA PHE A 114 17.60 -11.48 -2.31
C PHE A 114 18.42 -12.56 -1.59
N THR A 115 17.82 -13.71 -1.25
CA THR A 115 18.51 -14.75 -0.46
C THR A 115 19.82 -15.18 -1.10
N ASP A 116 19.85 -15.32 -2.42
CA ASP A 116 21.03 -15.79 -3.15
C ASP A 116 22.17 -14.78 -3.18
N SER A 117 21.90 -13.48 -3.04
CA SER A 117 22.99 -12.48 -2.96
C SER A 117 23.83 -12.69 -1.71
N ILE A 118 23.20 -12.98 -0.57
CA ILE A 118 23.90 -13.26 0.68
C ILE A 118 24.54 -14.65 0.67
N ARG A 119 23.87 -15.66 0.11
CA ARG A 119 24.47 -17.01 -0.04
C ARG A 119 25.75 -16.96 -0.88
N LYS A 120 25.77 -16.18 -1.97
CA LYS A 120 26.96 -16.01 -2.80
C LYS A 120 28.07 -15.18 -2.14
N MET A 121 27.74 -14.31 -1.17
CA MET A 121 28.76 -13.67 -0.33
C MET A 121 29.46 -14.68 0.59
N ASP A 122 28.76 -15.75 1.00
CA ASP A 122 29.33 -16.83 1.80
C ASP A 122 30.13 -17.83 0.94
N ASP A 123 29.57 -18.26 -0.19
CA ASP A 123 30.21 -19.16 -1.16
C ASP A 123 29.83 -18.74 -2.59
N PRO A 124 30.76 -18.17 -3.37
CA PRO A 124 30.50 -17.75 -4.75
C PRO A 124 30.08 -18.88 -5.70
N THR A 125 30.37 -20.14 -5.35
CA THR A 125 30.08 -21.32 -6.18
C THR A 125 28.72 -21.95 -5.88
N VAL A 126 28.01 -21.46 -4.85
CA VAL A 126 26.72 -22.00 -4.44
C VAL A 126 25.67 -21.82 -5.55
N LYS A 127 24.89 -22.88 -5.81
CA LYS A 127 23.77 -22.83 -6.74
C LYS A 127 22.65 -21.97 -6.18
N GLU A 128 22.07 -21.12 -7.03
CA GLU A 128 20.88 -20.32 -6.68
C GLU A 128 19.69 -21.21 -6.35
N ILE A 129 18.89 -20.78 -5.37
CA ILE A 129 17.67 -21.47 -4.94
C ILE A 129 16.42 -20.64 -5.24
N CYS A 130 16.54 -19.32 -5.42
CA CYS A 130 15.39 -18.45 -5.63
C CYS A 130 15.00 -18.43 -7.11
N SER A 131 13.72 -18.71 -7.37
CA SER A 131 13.05 -18.55 -8.66
C SER A 131 12.02 -17.42 -8.51
N PRO A 132 12.43 -16.15 -8.66
CA PRO A 132 11.58 -15.00 -8.34
C PRO A 132 10.43 -14.84 -9.33
N SER A 133 9.24 -14.52 -8.81
CA SER A 133 8.06 -14.21 -9.62
C SER A 133 7.44 -12.86 -9.22
N SER A 134 7.11 -12.02 -10.20
CA SER A 134 6.44 -10.74 -10.03
C SER A 134 4.94 -10.93 -9.92
N GLY A 135 4.30 -10.19 -9.01
CA GLY A 135 2.85 -10.12 -8.91
C GLY A 135 2.37 -8.69 -8.71
N VAL A 136 1.47 -8.25 -9.59
CA VAL A 136 0.86 -6.93 -9.58
C VAL A 136 -0.50 -6.95 -8.88
N HIS A 137 -0.76 -5.90 -8.11
CA HIS A 137 -2.10 -5.56 -7.62
C HIS A 137 -2.45 -4.14 -8.05
N ILE A 138 -3.75 -3.88 -8.17
CA ILE A 138 -4.32 -2.56 -8.38
C ILE A 138 -5.25 -2.21 -7.22
N VAL A 139 -5.39 -0.92 -6.94
CA VAL A 139 -6.46 -0.41 -6.05
C VAL A 139 -7.48 0.36 -6.87
N LEU A 140 -8.73 0.04 -6.60
CA LEU A 140 -9.94 0.60 -7.17
C LEU A 140 -10.78 1.26 -6.06
N PRO A 141 -11.71 2.15 -6.41
CA PRO A 141 -12.66 2.72 -5.48
C PRO A 141 -13.39 1.67 -4.63
N GLY A 142 -13.74 2.06 -3.41
CA GLY A 142 -14.47 1.20 -2.48
C GLY A 142 -15.78 0.64 -3.01
N TYR A 143 -16.44 1.30 -3.97
CA TYR A 143 -17.71 0.82 -4.54
C TYR A 143 -17.60 -0.45 -5.39
N TYR A 144 -16.39 -0.95 -5.66
CA TYR A 144 -16.18 -2.23 -6.35
C TYR A 144 -16.30 -3.47 -5.45
N SER A 145 -16.33 -3.29 -4.12
CA SER A 145 -16.55 -4.39 -3.18
C SER A 145 -17.30 -3.94 -1.91
N PRO A 146 -18.14 -4.79 -1.31
CA PRO A 146 -18.71 -4.51 0.01
C PRO A 146 -17.63 -4.38 1.09
N GLU A 147 -17.86 -3.55 2.11
CA GLU A 147 -16.86 -3.28 3.16
C GLU A 147 -16.38 -4.54 3.93
N GLN A 148 -17.19 -5.60 4.01
CA GLN A 148 -16.91 -6.79 4.82
C GLN A 148 -16.82 -8.09 4.02
N MET A 149 -16.83 -8.01 2.68
CA MET A 149 -16.82 -9.20 1.84
C MET A 149 -16.02 -8.95 0.57
N GLY A 150 -15.02 -9.79 0.32
CA GLY A 150 -14.32 -9.83 -0.96
C GLY A 150 -14.85 -10.95 -1.85
N LEU A 151 -14.43 -10.96 -3.10
CA LEU A 151 -14.66 -12.07 -4.01
C LEU A 151 -13.34 -12.76 -4.35
N LEU A 152 -13.41 -14.08 -4.45
CA LEU A 152 -12.37 -14.94 -4.99
C LEU A 152 -12.88 -15.51 -6.31
N ASP A 153 -12.16 -15.23 -7.38
CA ASP A 153 -12.23 -15.96 -8.64
C ASP A 153 -11.21 -17.11 -8.61
N PRO A 154 -11.63 -18.37 -8.53
CA PRO A 154 -10.74 -19.53 -8.54
C PRO A 154 -10.30 -19.97 -9.94
N SER A 155 -10.82 -19.39 -11.02
CA SER A 155 -10.62 -19.86 -12.39
C SER A 155 -10.71 -18.71 -13.40
N THR A 156 -9.72 -17.82 -13.37
CA THR A 156 -9.56 -16.76 -14.38
C THR A 156 -9.40 -17.34 -15.79
N SER A 157 -9.43 -16.48 -16.81
CA SER A 157 -9.27 -16.88 -18.22
C SER A 157 -8.04 -17.74 -18.54
N ASP A 158 -7.00 -17.67 -17.69
CA ASP A 158 -5.77 -18.44 -17.78
C ASP A 158 -5.53 -19.44 -16.63
N GLY A 159 -6.56 -19.71 -15.81
CA GLY A 159 -6.52 -20.70 -14.73
C GLY A 159 -5.83 -20.23 -13.45
N ARG A 160 -5.56 -18.93 -13.31
CA ARG A 160 -5.08 -18.30 -12.08
C ARG A 160 -6.24 -17.96 -11.14
N VAL A 161 -5.87 -17.45 -9.96
CA VAL A 161 -6.80 -16.98 -8.94
C VAL A 161 -6.69 -15.47 -8.82
N ILE A 162 -7.81 -14.76 -8.92
CA ILE A 162 -7.89 -13.33 -8.64
C ILE A 162 -8.77 -13.11 -7.41
N PHE A 163 -8.27 -12.27 -6.52
CA PHE A 163 -9.01 -11.71 -5.41
C PHE A 163 -9.37 -10.28 -5.75
N PHE A 164 -10.56 -9.85 -5.35
CA PHE A 164 -10.85 -8.43 -5.17
C PHE A 164 -11.51 -8.22 -3.83
N LEU A 165 -10.78 -7.58 -2.94
CA LEU A 165 -11.06 -7.54 -1.51
C LEU A 165 -11.24 -6.09 -1.05
N PRO A 166 -12.15 -5.83 -0.10
CA PRO A 166 -12.17 -4.54 0.58
C PRO A 166 -10.85 -4.38 1.35
N TRP A 167 -10.16 -3.25 1.18
CA TRP A 167 -8.91 -2.94 1.85
C TRP A 167 -8.82 -1.44 2.11
N GLN A 168 -8.78 -1.05 3.40
CA GLN A 168 -8.68 0.36 3.83
C GLN A 168 -9.72 1.29 3.15
N ARG A 169 -10.98 0.83 3.10
CA ARG A 169 -12.13 1.51 2.44
C ARG A 169 -12.06 1.60 0.91
N GLN A 170 -11.04 1.01 0.31
CA GLN A 170 -10.90 0.84 -1.13
C GLN A 170 -11.06 -0.65 -1.50
N THR A 171 -10.93 -0.99 -2.78
CA THR A 171 -10.92 -2.38 -3.26
C THR A 171 -9.56 -2.70 -3.83
N ILE A 172 -8.85 -3.68 -3.27
CA ILE A 172 -7.61 -4.21 -3.86
C ILE A 172 -7.96 -5.37 -4.77
N ALA A 173 -7.46 -5.38 -6.01
CA ALA A 173 -7.63 -6.48 -6.97
C ALA A 173 -6.28 -7.02 -7.45
N GLY A 174 -6.15 -8.34 -7.55
CA GLY A 174 -4.93 -9.01 -7.98
C GLY A 174 -5.00 -10.52 -7.80
N THR A 175 -4.02 -11.30 -8.23
CA THR A 175 -2.68 -10.87 -8.64
C THR A 175 -2.25 -11.56 -9.92
N THR A 176 -1.29 -10.95 -10.62
CA THR A 176 -0.51 -11.63 -11.67
C THR A 176 0.60 -12.49 -11.08
N ASP A 177 1.19 -13.34 -11.92
CA ASP A 177 2.32 -14.20 -11.58
C ASP A 177 3.18 -14.41 -12.83
N LEU A 178 4.31 -13.71 -12.91
CA LEU A 178 5.22 -13.72 -14.07
C LEU A 178 6.68 -13.86 -13.62
N PRO A 179 7.49 -14.74 -14.24
CA PRO A 179 8.93 -14.81 -13.96
C PRO A 179 9.60 -13.44 -14.10
N CYS A 180 10.48 -13.09 -13.16
CA CYS A 180 11.11 -11.77 -13.15
C CYS A 180 12.59 -11.84 -12.75
N LYS A 181 13.29 -10.70 -12.83
CA LYS A 181 14.61 -10.54 -12.20
C LYS A 181 14.43 -9.88 -10.84
N VAL A 182 15.23 -10.28 -9.86
CA VAL A 182 15.24 -9.64 -8.54
C VAL A 182 15.68 -8.19 -8.70
N THR A 183 14.89 -7.26 -8.16
CA THR A 183 15.17 -5.83 -8.13
C THR A 183 14.61 -5.22 -6.86
N HIS A 184 15.24 -4.16 -6.36
CA HIS A 184 14.70 -3.38 -5.24
C HIS A 184 13.48 -2.54 -5.65
N ASN A 185 13.29 -2.34 -6.95
CA ASN A 185 12.33 -1.41 -7.53
C ASN A 185 11.42 -2.12 -8.54
N PRO A 186 10.60 -3.11 -8.13
CA PRO A 186 9.65 -3.76 -9.01
C PRO A 186 8.55 -2.77 -9.44
N LYS A 187 8.14 -2.84 -10.70
CA LYS A 187 7.17 -1.90 -11.29
C LYS A 187 6.03 -2.66 -11.95
N PRO A 188 4.78 -2.20 -11.81
CA PRO A 188 3.67 -2.78 -12.56
C PRO A 188 3.77 -2.43 -14.05
N THR A 189 3.19 -3.28 -14.90
CA THR A 189 3.06 -3.04 -16.33
C THR A 189 1.59 -2.76 -16.71
N GLU A 190 1.37 -2.03 -17.81
CA GLU A 190 0.00 -1.74 -18.28
C GLU A 190 -0.74 -3.02 -18.73
N ASP A 191 -0.01 -4.00 -19.27
CA ASP A 191 -0.58 -5.28 -19.68
C ASP A 191 -1.13 -6.06 -18.46
N GLU A 192 -0.38 -6.06 -17.35
CA GLU A 192 -0.83 -6.69 -16.10
C GLU A 192 -2.03 -5.94 -15.47
N ILE A 193 -2.03 -4.61 -15.52
CA ILE A 193 -3.17 -3.80 -15.04
C ILE A 193 -4.42 -4.08 -15.87
N THR A 194 -4.28 -4.08 -17.21
CA THR A 194 -5.38 -4.34 -18.14
C THR A 194 -5.92 -5.75 -17.96
N PHE A 195 -5.04 -6.74 -17.76
CA PHE A 195 -5.43 -8.10 -17.44
C PHE A 195 -6.31 -8.14 -16.18
N ILE A 196 -5.87 -7.56 -15.06
CA ILE A 196 -6.66 -7.56 -13.81
C ILE A 196 -8.02 -6.89 -14.02
N LEU A 197 -8.07 -5.73 -14.68
CA LEU A 197 -9.33 -5.04 -14.98
C LEU A 197 -10.27 -5.89 -15.84
N SER A 198 -9.73 -6.61 -16.83
CA SER A 198 -10.51 -7.47 -17.71
C SER A 198 -11.12 -8.66 -16.97
N GLU A 199 -10.40 -9.23 -16.01
CA GLU A 199 -10.91 -10.31 -15.18
C GLU A 199 -11.98 -9.80 -14.20
N VAL A 200 -11.73 -8.68 -13.52
CA VAL A 200 -12.72 -8.06 -12.61
C VAL A 200 -14.04 -7.78 -13.34
N LYS A 201 -13.97 -7.26 -14.57
CA LYS A 201 -15.16 -6.97 -15.40
C LYS A 201 -16.07 -8.18 -15.63
N ASN A 202 -15.52 -9.40 -15.66
CA ASN A 202 -16.31 -10.60 -15.92
C ASN A 202 -17.29 -10.94 -14.78
N TYR A 203 -17.02 -10.46 -13.57
CA TYR A 203 -17.79 -10.75 -12.35
C TYR A 203 -18.79 -9.67 -11.97
N LEU A 204 -18.67 -8.50 -12.57
CA LEU A 204 -19.51 -7.36 -12.23
C LEU A 204 -20.70 -7.24 -13.18
N ASN A 205 -21.78 -6.68 -12.66
CA ASN A 205 -22.99 -6.37 -13.41
C ASN A 205 -22.64 -5.41 -14.57
N PRO A 206 -23.20 -5.60 -15.79
CA PRO A 206 -22.95 -4.73 -16.94
C PRO A 206 -23.16 -3.22 -16.73
N ASP A 207 -23.92 -2.80 -15.72
CA ASP A 207 -24.10 -1.39 -15.33
C ASP A 207 -22.90 -0.83 -14.54
N VAL A 208 -22.06 -1.69 -13.97
CA VAL A 208 -20.79 -1.33 -13.32
C VAL A 208 -19.67 -1.37 -14.36
N GLU A 209 -19.35 -0.22 -14.91
CA GLU A 209 -18.27 -0.09 -15.89
C GLU A 209 -16.90 -0.12 -15.20
N VAL A 210 -16.12 -1.17 -15.44
CA VAL A 210 -14.72 -1.26 -15.00
C VAL A 210 -13.84 -0.42 -15.92
N ARG A 211 -13.33 0.71 -15.40
CA ARG A 211 -12.56 1.68 -16.16
C ARG A 211 -11.10 1.70 -15.74
N ARG A 212 -10.20 1.91 -16.70
CA ARG A 212 -8.78 2.14 -16.43
C ARG A 212 -8.54 3.39 -15.56
N GLY A 213 -9.40 4.41 -15.70
CA GLY A 213 -9.34 5.66 -14.93
C GLY A 213 -9.63 5.47 -13.44
N ASP A 214 -10.29 4.37 -13.07
CA ASP A 214 -10.63 4.05 -11.67
C ASP A 214 -9.44 3.42 -10.93
N VAL A 215 -8.33 3.11 -11.60
CA VAL A 215 -7.12 2.60 -10.93
C VAL A 215 -6.44 3.74 -10.18
N MET A 216 -6.56 3.71 -8.85
CA MET A 216 -6.03 4.71 -7.92
C MET A 216 -4.53 4.51 -7.66
N SER A 217 -4.05 3.27 -7.74
CA SER A 217 -2.64 2.90 -7.68
C SER A 217 -2.45 1.51 -8.28
N ALA A 218 -1.22 1.19 -8.66
CA ALA A 218 -0.83 -0.17 -9.04
C ALA A 218 0.59 -0.42 -8.53
N TRP A 219 0.88 -1.62 -8.03
CA TRP A 219 2.24 -1.94 -7.56
C TRP A 219 2.57 -3.39 -7.82
N SER A 220 3.87 -3.68 -7.89
CA SER A 220 4.40 -5.03 -8.02
C SER A 220 5.17 -5.46 -6.77
N GLY A 221 5.06 -6.73 -6.41
CA GLY A 221 5.91 -7.39 -5.42
C GLY A 221 6.59 -8.62 -6.00
N ILE A 222 7.73 -9.02 -5.44
CA ILE A 222 8.47 -10.21 -5.86
C ILE A 222 8.26 -11.34 -4.85
N ARG A 223 7.74 -12.46 -5.33
CA ARG A 223 7.60 -13.71 -4.58
C ARG A 223 8.92 -14.48 -4.63
N PRO A 224 9.50 -14.85 -3.48
CA PRO A 224 10.69 -15.69 -3.43
C PRO A 224 10.28 -17.17 -3.53
N LEU A 225 9.87 -17.65 -4.71
CA LEU A 225 9.68 -19.10 -4.89
C LEU A 225 11.05 -19.77 -4.83
N VAL A 226 11.13 -20.96 -4.25
CA VAL A 226 12.43 -21.60 -4.01
C VAL A 226 12.46 -23.05 -4.46
N SER A 227 13.58 -23.48 -5.01
CA SER A 227 13.93 -24.89 -5.15
C SER A 227 14.57 -25.39 -3.84
N ASP A 228 14.33 -26.66 -3.49
CA ASP A 228 14.88 -27.25 -2.26
C ASP A 228 16.31 -27.77 -2.51
N PRO A 229 17.36 -27.13 -1.97
CA PRO A 229 18.74 -27.59 -2.16
C PRO A 229 19.05 -28.88 -1.38
N ASN A 230 18.20 -29.28 -0.43
CA ASN A 230 18.38 -30.50 0.37
C ASN A 230 17.90 -31.76 -0.38
N LYS A 231 17.25 -31.60 -1.55
CA LYS A 231 16.77 -32.69 -2.39
C LYS A 231 17.55 -32.72 -3.71
N GLY A 232 17.90 -33.90 -4.18
CA GLY A 232 18.64 -34.07 -5.44
C GLY A 232 17.85 -33.70 -6.70
N ASP A 233 16.51 -33.57 -6.60
CA ASP A 233 15.62 -33.30 -7.72
C ASP A 233 15.25 -31.81 -7.78
N THR A 234 16.09 -31.04 -8.48
CA THR A 234 16.06 -29.56 -8.49
C THR A 234 14.89 -28.95 -9.29
N GLN A 235 13.97 -29.75 -9.85
CA GLN A 235 12.89 -29.26 -10.70
C GLN A 235 11.56 -29.01 -9.99
N SER A 236 11.37 -29.52 -8.78
CA SER A 236 10.15 -29.23 -8.01
C SER A 236 10.35 -28.01 -7.10
N LEU A 237 9.68 -26.91 -7.41
CA LEU A 237 9.63 -25.75 -6.51
C LEU A 237 9.02 -26.19 -5.17
N ALA A 238 9.71 -25.91 -4.07
CA ALA A 238 9.19 -26.14 -2.75
C ALA A 238 7.97 -25.23 -2.54
N ARG A 239 6.82 -25.85 -2.28
CA ARG A 239 5.59 -25.11 -1.93
C ARG A 239 5.63 -24.50 -0.52
N ASN A 240 6.61 -24.91 0.30
CA ASN A 240 6.83 -24.47 1.67
C ASN A 240 8.16 -23.67 1.77
N HIS A 241 8.46 -23.13 2.94
CA HIS A 241 9.78 -22.57 3.23
C HIS A 241 10.84 -23.67 3.34
N ILE A 242 12.10 -23.26 3.21
CA ILE A 242 13.27 -24.08 3.50
C ILE A 242 14.15 -23.38 4.52
N VAL A 243 14.81 -24.19 5.35
CA VAL A 243 15.92 -23.77 6.21
C VAL A 243 17.16 -24.56 5.80
N HIS A 244 18.18 -23.86 5.32
CA HIS A 244 19.44 -24.45 4.85
C HIS A 244 20.61 -23.88 5.64
N VAL A 245 21.49 -24.75 6.14
CA VAL A 245 22.70 -24.35 6.86
C VAL A 245 23.92 -24.65 5.99
N SER A 246 24.71 -23.63 5.65
CA SER A 246 25.93 -23.82 4.86
C SER A 246 27.07 -24.42 5.69
N GLU A 247 28.15 -24.82 5.02
CA GLU A 247 29.35 -25.31 5.69
C GLU A 247 29.99 -24.28 6.65
N SER A 248 29.83 -22.98 6.39
CA SER A 248 30.34 -21.93 7.26
C SER A 248 29.36 -21.53 8.38
N ASN A 249 28.28 -22.30 8.56
CA ASN A 249 27.16 -22.06 9.47
C ASN A 249 26.30 -20.83 9.12
N LEU A 250 26.23 -20.43 7.84
CA LEU A 250 25.19 -19.48 7.40
C LEU A 250 23.83 -20.19 7.44
N VAL A 251 22.91 -19.72 8.28
CA VAL A 251 21.54 -20.21 8.31
C VAL A 251 20.73 -19.39 7.32
N THR A 252 20.14 -20.02 6.31
CA THR A 252 19.30 -19.34 5.33
C THR A 252 17.87 -19.84 5.45
N ILE A 253 16.94 -18.90 5.61
CA ILE A 253 15.51 -19.15 5.43
C ILE A 253 15.06 -18.55 4.11
N ALA A 254 14.40 -19.36 3.28
CA ALA A 254 13.92 -18.93 1.97
C ALA A 254 12.55 -19.54 1.64
N GLY A 255 11.78 -18.86 0.80
CA GLY A 255 10.39 -19.24 0.51
C GLY A 255 9.43 -18.94 1.66
N GLY A 256 8.35 -19.70 1.72
CA GLY A 256 7.30 -19.55 2.74
C GLY A 256 6.28 -18.46 2.43
N LYS A 257 5.40 -18.22 3.39
CA LYS A 257 4.30 -17.25 3.29
C LYS A 257 4.25 -16.38 4.55
N TRP A 258 3.68 -15.20 4.41
CA TRP A 258 3.43 -14.34 5.56
C TRP A 258 2.60 -15.04 6.63
N THR A 259 1.58 -15.81 6.25
CA THR A 259 0.70 -16.50 7.20
C THR A 259 1.43 -17.52 8.10
N THR A 260 2.60 -18.02 7.69
CA THR A 260 3.39 -19.01 8.42
C THR A 260 4.64 -18.43 9.08
N TYR A 261 4.84 -17.10 9.04
CA TYR A 261 6.09 -16.44 9.43
C TYR A 261 6.58 -16.83 10.83
N ARG A 262 5.67 -16.95 11.81
CA ARG A 262 6.02 -17.27 13.21
C ARG A 262 6.60 -18.68 13.33
N SER A 263 5.96 -19.67 12.72
CA SER A 263 6.45 -21.07 12.71
C SER A 263 7.78 -21.16 11.96
N MET A 264 7.88 -20.46 10.83
CA MET A 264 9.12 -20.36 10.06
C MET A 264 10.27 -19.76 10.88
N ALA A 265 10.01 -18.71 11.66
CA ALA A 265 10.98 -18.09 12.53
C ALA A 265 11.43 -19.03 13.65
N GLU A 266 10.49 -19.75 14.27
CA GLU A 266 10.78 -20.75 15.30
C GLU A 266 11.72 -21.86 14.77
N GLU A 267 11.39 -22.47 13.64
CA GLU A 267 12.24 -23.50 13.01
C GLU A 267 13.62 -22.96 12.62
N THR A 268 13.68 -21.70 12.16
CA THR A 268 14.95 -21.06 11.78
C THR A 268 15.84 -20.80 12.99
N ILE A 269 15.26 -20.35 14.11
CA ILE A 269 16.00 -20.14 15.36
C ILE A 269 16.46 -21.48 15.92
N ASP A 270 15.64 -22.53 15.89
CA ASP A 270 16.05 -23.87 16.33
C ASP A 270 17.23 -24.40 15.49
N ALA A 271 17.20 -24.20 14.17
CA ALA A 271 18.32 -24.54 13.29
C ALA A 271 19.58 -23.73 13.61
N ALA A 272 19.44 -22.42 13.89
CA ALA A 272 20.54 -21.55 14.27
C ALA A 272 21.18 -21.93 15.61
N VAL A 273 20.36 -22.26 16.61
CA VAL A 273 20.80 -22.74 17.92
C VAL A 273 21.64 -24.00 17.75
N LYS A 274 21.17 -24.97 16.96
CA LYS A 274 21.89 -26.21 16.69
C LYS A 274 23.18 -25.97 15.89
N ALA A 275 23.12 -25.22 14.80
CA ALA A 275 24.24 -25.01 13.89
C ALA A 275 25.41 -24.24 14.53
N CYS A 276 25.09 -23.28 15.39
CA CYS A 276 26.08 -22.40 16.02
C CYS A 276 26.33 -22.73 17.50
N ASN A 277 25.83 -23.86 18.00
CA ASN A 277 25.96 -24.32 19.38
C ASN A 277 25.58 -23.23 20.41
N LEU A 278 24.48 -22.51 20.14
CA LEU A 278 24.00 -21.45 21.04
C LEU A 278 23.30 -22.07 22.26
N GLN A 279 23.28 -21.35 23.37
CA GLN A 279 22.69 -21.81 24.64
C GLN A 279 21.56 -20.87 25.05
N PRO A 280 20.33 -21.05 24.50
CA PRO A 280 19.19 -20.22 24.88
C PRO A 280 18.74 -20.55 26.30
N THR A 281 18.22 -19.55 27.01
CA THR A 281 17.71 -19.72 28.39
C THR A 281 16.36 -20.42 28.47
N SER A 282 15.60 -20.43 27.37
CA SER A 282 14.27 -21.03 27.28
C SER A 282 13.96 -21.47 25.85
N LYS A 283 12.89 -22.25 25.68
CA LYS A 283 12.28 -22.49 24.36
C LYS A 283 11.62 -21.21 23.83
N SER A 284 11.26 -21.22 22.55
CA SER A 284 10.43 -20.19 21.91
C SER A 284 9.23 -19.81 22.78
N GLN A 285 9.03 -18.51 22.98
CA GLN A 285 7.90 -17.92 23.72
C GLN A 285 6.97 -17.13 22.80
N THR A 286 7.06 -17.36 21.48
CA THR A 286 6.36 -16.54 20.48
C THR A 286 4.89 -16.93 20.30
N ASP A 287 4.52 -18.15 20.68
CA ASP A 287 3.11 -18.57 20.65
C ASP A 287 2.33 -17.88 21.78
N GLY A 288 1.28 -17.15 21.42
CA GLY A 288 0.50 -16.33 22.34
C GLY A 288 1.14 -14.99 22.75
N LEU A 289 2.34 -14.64 22.26
CA LEU A 289 2.95 -13.35 22.54
C LEU A 289 2.18 -12.22 21.85
N LEU A 290 1.71 -11.25 22.65
CA LEU A 290 1.11 -10.03 22.12
C LEU A 290 2.21 -9.08 21.62
N ILE A 291 2.05 -8.61 20.38
CA ILE A 291 2.95 -7.62 19.78
C ILE A 291 2.53 -6.19 20.14
N GLU A 292 3.41 -5.23 19.80
CA GLU A 292 3.18 -3.80 19.96
C GLU A 292 1.78 -3.38 19.47
N GLY A 293 1.05 -2.62 20.29
CA GLY A 293 -0.31 -2.17 20.00
C GLY A 293 -1.42 -3.13 20.42
N ALA A 294 -1.14 -4.41 20.68
CA ALA A 294 -2.20 -5.40 20.91
C ALA A 294 -2.74 -5.45 22.35
N HIS A 295 -2.01 -4.95 23.36
CA HIS A 295 -2.25 -5.29 24.77
C HIS A 295 -3.55 -4.67 25.32
N GLY A 296 -3.86 -3.43 24.92
CA GLY A 296 -5.06 -2.72 25.36
C GLY A 296 -6.16 -2.63 24.31
N TRP A 297 -6.04 -3.31 23.17
CA TRP A 297 -6.98 -3.15 22.06
C TRP A 297 -8.39 -3.64 22.41
N THR A 298 -9.40 -2.86 22.02
CA THR A 298 -10.81 -3.26 22.09
C THR A 298 -11.57 -2.72 20.87
N PRO A 299 -12.67 -3.38 20.42
CA PRO A 299 -13.47 -2.89 19.29
C PRO A 299 -14.06 -1.48 19.50
N THR A 300 -14.25 -1.07 20.76
CA THR A 300 -14.85 0.23 21.13
C THR A 300 -13.81 1.29 21.50
N MET A 301 -12.51 0.99 21.43
CA MET A 301 -11.44 1.92 21.79
C MET A 301 -11.53 3.27 21.07
N TYR A 302 -11.95 3.26 19.80
CA TYR A 302 -12.08 4.48 19.00
C TYR A 302 -13.02 5.50 19.64
N ILE A 303 -14.02 5.06 20.42
CA ILE A 303 -14.96 5.95 21.11
C ILE A 303 -14.21 6.84 22.11
N ARG A 304 -13.23 6.30 22.82
CA ARG A 304 -12.39 7.09 23.74
C ARG A 304 -11.48 8.05 23.01
N LEU A 305 -10.94 7.67 21.86
CA LEU A 305 -10.18 8.60 21.01
C LEU A 305 -11.05 9.80 20.57
N VAL A 306 -12.33 9.57 20.26
CA VAL A 306 -13.28 10.65 19.95
C VAL A 306 -13.58 11.49 21.20
N GLN A 307 -13.93 10.86 22.33
CA GLN A 307 -14.37 11.54 23.54
C GLN A 307 -13.26 12.31 24.26
N ASP A 308 -12.07 11.72 24.37
CA ASP A 308 -10.98 12.27 25.18
C ASP A 308 -10.16 13.30 24.40
N PHE A 309 -10.08 13.17 23.06
CA PHE A 309 -9.23 14.00 22.21
C PHE A 309 -10.00 14.90 21.23
N GLY A 310 -11.28 14.63 20.98
CA GLY A 310 -12.06 15.35 19.99
C GLY A 310 -11.65 15.05 18.55
N LEU A 311 -11.18 13.82 18.29
CA LEU A 311 -10.86 13.35 16.95
C LEU A 311 -12.12 13.08 16.12
N ASP A 312 -12.01 13.24 14.81
CA ASP A 312 -13.01 12.76 13.87
C ASP A 312 -13.24 11.24 14.02
N CYS A 313 -14.48 10.77 13.87
CA CYS A 313 -14.83 9.38 14.12
C CYS A 313 -14.10 8.42 13.18
N GLU A 314 -13.97 8.79 11.90
CA GLU A 314 -13.26 7.98 10.91
C GLU A 314 -11.77 7.86 11.26
N VAL A 315 -11.15 9.00 11.62
CA VAL A 315 -9.75 9.05 12.07
C VAL A 315 -9.55 8.19 13.32
N ALA A 316 -10.44 8.31 14.31
CA ALA A 316 -10.36 7.52 15.53
C ALA A 316 -10.45 6.01 15.25
N GLN A 317 -11.34 5.58 14.35
CA GLN A 317 -11.46 4.19 13.94
C GLN A 317 -10.21 3.69 13.21
N HIS A 318 -9.67 4.51 12.31
CA HIS A 318 -8.40 4.23 11.63
C HIS A 318 -7.26 4.04 12.63
N LEU A 319 -7.05 5.00 13.53
CA LEU A 319 -5.98 4.93 14.52
C LEU A 319 -6.11 3.70 15.43
N ALA A 320 -7.31 3.39 15.91
CA ALA A 320 -7.55 2.22 16.73
C ALA A 320 -7.27 0.89 16.00
N LYS A 321 -7.54 0.82 14.69
CA LYS A 321 -7.25 -0.36 13.86
C LYS A 321 -5.76 -0.50 13.53
N SER A 322 -5.08 0.61 13.23
CA SER A 322 -3.68 0.60 12.77
C SER A 322 -2.65 0.55 13.90
N TYR A 323 -2.90 1.23 15.02
CA TYR A 323 -1.93 1.38 16.11
C TYR A 323 -2.34 0.63 17.38
N GLY A 324 -3.58 0.11 17.42
CA GLY A 324 -4.12 -0.53 18.61
C GLY A 324 -4.07 0.40 19.83
N ASP A 325 -3.58 -0.11 20.95
CA ASP A 325 -3.43 0.67 22.18
C ASP A 325 -2.42 1.85 22.07
N ARG A 326 -1.57 1.88 21.03
CA ARG A 326 -0.70 3.03 20.75
C ARG A 326 -1.45 4.20 20.12
N ALA A 327 -2.68 4.03 19.66
CA ALA A 327 -3.48 5.10 19.07
C ALA A 327 -3.61 6.32 19.98
N PHE A 328 -3.66 6.13 21.30
CA PHE A 328 -3.67 7.23 22.27
C PHE A 328 -2.36 8.03 22.28
N ALA A 329 -1.21 7.36 22.08
CA ALA A 329 0.08 8.03 21.97
C ALA A 329 0.18 8.82 20.66
N VAL A 330 -0.39 8.28 19.56
CA VAL A 330 -0.51 9.00 18.29
C VAL A 330 -1.40 10.24 18.46
N ALA A 331 -2.60 10.09 19.02
CA ALA A 331 -3.55 11.19 19.19
C ALA A 331 -2.98 12.37 20.00
N LYS A 332 -2.13 12.11 21.00
CA LYS A 332 -1.43 13.15 21.78
C LYS A 332 -0.48 14.03 20.95
N LEU A 333 -0.05 13.57 19.77
CA LEU A 333 0.84 14.30 18.87
C LEU A 333 0.09 15.11 17.79
N ALA A 334 -1.24 15.08 17.80
CA ALA A 334 -2.07 15.75 16.81
C ALA A 334 -2.15 17.25 17.07
N ALA A 335 -2.01 18.05 16.02
CA ALA A 335 -2.19 19.49 16.10
C ALA A 335 -3.67 19.87 16.25
N LEU A 336 -3.92 21.04 16.84
CA LEU A 336 -5.25 21.66 16.86
C LEU A 336 -5.66 22.06 15.44
N THR A 337 -6.90 21.78 15.08
CA THR A 337 -7.44 22.12 13.75
C THR A 337 -7.91 23.58 13.66
N GLY A 338 -8.14 24.23 14.80
CA GLY A 338 -8.81 25.54 14.89
C GLY A 338 -10.33 25.49 14.61
N LYS A 339 -10.91 24.30 14.43
CA LYS A 339 -12.35 24.10 14.21
C LYS A 339 -13.05 23.74 15.52
N ARG A 340 -14.38 23.93 15.56
CA ARG A 340 -15.21 23.40 16.65
C ARG A 340 -15.18 21.86 16.68
N TRP A 341 -15.12 21.25 15.51
CA TRP A 341 -15.01 19.80 15.33
C TRP A 341 -14.39 19.49 13.96
N PRO A 342 -13.53 18.47 13.82
CA PRO A 342 -12.79 17.82 14.92
C PRO A 342 -11.85 18.82 15.62
N ILE A 343 -11.56 18.63 16.90
CA ILE A 343 -10.75 19.56 17.72
C ILE A 343 -9.26 19.45 17.36
N ILE A 344 -8.77 18.21 17.23
CA ILE A 344 -7.38 17.90 16.86
C ILE A 344 -7.33 16.98 15.65
N GLY A 345 -6.14 16.87 15.04
CA GLY A 345 -5.87 15.98 13.91
C GLY A 345 -6.13 16.68 12.58
N ILE A 346 -5.06 17.23 12.00
CA ILE A 346 -5.13 17.82 10.67
C ILE A 346 -4.96 16.69 9.66
N LYS A 347 -6.03 16.39 8.92
CA LYS A 347 -5.99 15.39 7.84
C LYS A 347 -4.93 15.78 6.80
N LEU A 348 -4.13 14.80 6.38
CA LEU A 348 -3.11 14.96 5.33
C LEU A 348 -3.73 15.10 3.94
N HIS A 349 -4.88 14.45 3.74
CA HIS A 349 -5.69 14.55 2.54
C HIS A 349 -7.18 14.44 2.95
N PRO A 350 -8.11 15.22 2.36
CA PRO A 350 -9.53 15.24 2.80
C PRO A 350 -10.21 13.86 2.77
N GLU A 351 -9.90 13.05 1.75
CA GLU A 351 -10.53 11.75 1.51
C GLU A 351 -10.01 10.60 2.38
N PHE A 352 -8.86 10.79 3.06
CA PHE A 352 -8.22 9.72 3.83
C PHE A 352 -8.15 10.04 5.32
N PRO A 353 -8.23 9.05 6.22
CA PRO A 353 -8.24 9.28 7.65
C PRO A 353 -6.85 9.51 8.25
N TYR A 354 -5.84 9.80 7.42
CA TYR A 354 -4.48 10.03 7.90
C TYR A 354 -4.29 11.45 8.43
N ILE A 355 -3.63 11.59 9.58
CA ILE A 355 -3.40 12.91 10.21
C ILE A 355 -1.92 13.23 10.42
N ASP A 356 -1.64 14.51 10.63
CA ASP A 356 -0.32 15.06 10.95
C ASP A 356 0.41 14.34 12.09
N ALA A 357 -0.34 13.88 13.09
CA ALA A 357 0.18 13.14 14.24
C ALA A 357 0.88 11.83 13.86
N GLU A 358 0.39 11.15 12.84
CA GLU A 358 0.94 9.86 12.38
C GLU A 358 2.33 10.01 11.77
N ILE A 359 2.64 11.19 11.21
CA ILE A 359 3.97 11.47 10.67
C ILE A 359 4.98 11.53 11.82
N ARG A 360 4.66 12.31 12.85
CA ARG A 360 5.51 12.45 14.06
C ARG A 360 5.69 11.11 14.76
N TYR A 361 4.61 10.34 14.88
CA TYR A 361 4.68 9.00 15.45
C TYR A 361 5.48 8.04 14.57
N GLY A 362 5.28 8.07 13.26
CA GLY A 362 5.98 7.21 12.31
C GLY A 362 7.50 7.45 12.29
N VAL A 363 7.94 8.69 12.51
CA VAL A 363 9.37 9.01 12.72
C VAL A 363 9.91 8.31 13.98
N ARG A 364 9.14 8.28 15.07
CA ARG A 364 9.48 7.51 16.29
C ARG A 364 9.45 6.01 16.07
N GLU A 365 8.71 5.55 15.05
CA GLU A 365 8.75 4.18 14.53
C GLU A 365 9.82 4.00 13.42
N TYR A 366 10.92 4.77 13.48
CA TYR A 366 12.08 4.66 12.59
C TYR A 366 11.78 4.90 11.10
N ALA A 367 10.78 5.72 10.75
CA ALA A 367 10.64 6.21 9.38
C ALA A 367 11.70 7.29 9.09
N MET A 368 12.65 6.97 8.20
CA MET A 368 13.81 7.84 7.90
C MET A 368 13.77 8.44 6.50
N SER A 369 12.74 8.12 5.71
CA SER A 369 12.54 8.65 4.35
C SER A 369 11.07 8.94 4.09
N ALA A 370 10.79 9.84 3.15
CA ALA A 370 9.41 10.13 2.75
C ALA A 370 8.69 8.86 2.24
N ILE A 371 9.42 7.96 1.55
CA ILE A 371 8.90 6.66 1.10
C ILE A 371 8.53 5.78 2.30
N ASP A 372 9.33 5.73 3.37
CA ASP A 372 8.94 4.98 4.58
C ASP A 372 7.58 5.43 5.13
N MET A 373 7.33 6.73 5.09
CA MET A 373 6.09 7.31 5.58
C MET A 373 4.89 6.95 4.67
N ILE A 374 4.93 7.36 3.41
CA ILE A 374 3.77 7.23 2.50
C ILE A 374 3.48 5.77 2.11
N ALA A 375 4.50 4.91 2.05
CA ALA A 375 4.37 3.54 1.58
C ALA A 375 4.12 2.54 2.72
N ARG A 376 4.78 2.72 3.87
CA ARG A 376 4.85 1.71 4.93
C ARG A 376 4.19 2.11 6.25
N ARG A 377 4.17 3.40 6.61
CA ARG A 377 3.46 3.86 7.83
C ARG A 377 2.00 4.20 7.53
N LEU A 378 1.77 4.99 6.48
CA LEU A 378 0.43 5.46 6.11
C LEU A 378 -0.26 4.53 5.11
N ARG A 379 0.49 3.85 4.22
CA ARG A 379 -0.06 3.10 3.06
C ARG A 379 -0.73 3.98 1.99
N LEU A 380 -0.74 5.31 2.14
CA LEU A 380 -1.39 6.24 1.21
C LEU A 380 -0.93 6.04 -0.24
N ALA A 381 0.37 5.79 -0.47
CA ALA A 381 0.91 5.52 -1.81
C ALA A 381 0.32 4.27 -2.46
N PHE A 382 -0.08 3.27 -1.67
CA PHE A 382 -0.73 2.05 -2.13
C PHE A 382 -2.24 2.23 -2.30
N LEU A 383 -2.88 3.17 -1.60
CA LEU A 383 -4.31 3.40 -1.72
C LEU A 383 -4.66 4.36 -2.85
N ASN A 384 -3.90 5.44 -2.99
CA ASN A 384 -4.13 6.45 -4.01
C ASN A 384 -2.84 7.23 -4.27
N VAL A 385 -2.29 7.05 -5.46
CA VAL A 385 -1.01 7.66 -5.85
C VAL A 385 -1.11 9.19 -6.03
N GLN A 386 -2.29 9.70 -6.39
CA GLN A 386 -2.55 11.15 -6.54
C GLN A 386 -2.67 11.81 -5.18
N ALA A 387 -3.50 11.26 -4.29
CA ALA A 387 -3.61 11.76 -2.92
C ALA A 387 -2.26 11.70 -2.17
N ALA A 388 -1.44 10.69 -2.46
CA ALA A 388 -0.07 10.60 -1.93
C ALA A 388 0.83 11.72 -2.46
N GLU A 389 0.79 12.03 -3.76
CA GLU A 389 1.54 13.12 -4.39
C GLU A 389 1.14 14.48 -3.80
N GLU A 390 -0.17 14.72 -3.62
CA GLU A 390 -0.71 15.97 -3.04
C GLU A 390 -0.34 16.16 -1.57
N ALA A 391 -0.39 15.09 -0.77
CA ALA A 391 -0.02 15.14 0.64
C ALA A 391 1.51 15.26 0.87
N LEU A 392 2.32 14.88 -0.12
CA LEU A 392 3.76 14.70 0.02
C LEU A 392 4.51 15.95 0.50
N PRO A 393 4.26 17.18 -0.01
CA PRO A 393 4.96 18.37 0.47
C PRO A 393 4.73 18.63 1.96
N TYR A 394 3.49 18.42 2.44
CA TYR A 394 3.16 18.62 3.85
C TYR A 394 3.76 17.52 4.73
N ILE A 395 3.79 16.28 4.25
CA ILE A 395 4.46 15.16 4.92
C ILE A 395 5.96 15.44 5.10
N ILE A 396 6.63 15.87 4.03
CA ILE A 396 8.07 16.19 4.06
C ILE A 396 8.36 17.37 4.97
N LYS A 397 7.47 18.37 5.02
CA LYS A 397 7.60 19.48 5.96
C LYS A 397 7.69 18.97 7.40
N ILE A 398 6.72 18.16 7.83
CA ILE A 398 6.67 17.63 9.20
C ILE A 398 7.84 16.67 9.46
N MET A 399 8.16 15.78 8.53
CA MET A 399 9.33 14.89 8.67
C MET A 399 10.63 15.69 8.78
N GLY A 400 10.78 16.76 8.00
CA GLY A 400 11.96 17.60 8.04
C GLY A 400 12.10 18.38 9.34
N GLU A 401 10.99 18.74 9.98
CA GLU A 401 10.99 19.30 11.35
C GLU A 401 11.43 18.24 12.38
N GLU A 402 10.87 17.03 12.33
CA GLU A 402 11.18 15.97 13.30
C GLU A 402 12.60 15.40 13.16
N LEU A 403 13.12 15.33 11.93
CA LEU A 403 14.44 14.76 11.60
C LEU A 403 15.52 15.82 11.39
N ASN A 404 15.18 17.11 11.51
CA ASN A 404 16.07 18.25 11.26
C ASN A 404 16.71 18.21 9.85
N TRP A 405 15.90 17.94 8.81
CA TRP A 405 16.37 17.95 7.43
C TRP A 405 16.66 19.37 6.94
N SER A 406 17.76 19.52 6.20
CA SER A 406 18.03 20.72 5.40
C SER A 406 17.04 20.84 4.25
N GLU A 407 16.95 22.02 3.64
CA GLU A 407 16.12 22.22 2.44
C GLU A 407 16.59 21.33 1.28
N ASP A 408 17.90 21.08 1.15
CA ASP A 408 18.45 20.15 0.16
C ASP A 408 17.98 18.70 0.39
N GLU A 409 17.97 18.25 1.65
CA GLU A 409 17.49 16.90 1.98
C GLU A 409 15.98 16.80 1.77
N LYS A 410 15.19 17.83 2.13
CA LYS A 410 13.75 17.88 1.81
C LYS A 410 13.50 17.78 0.31
N ALA A 411 14.26 18.51 -0.50
CA ALA A 411 14.16 18.45 -1.96
C ALA A 411 14.53 17.08 -2.52
N LYS A 412 15.58 16.44 -1.98
CA LYS A 412 15.98 15.07 -2.34
C LYS A 412 14.89 14.06 -1.99
N GLN A 413 14.32 14.15 -0.78
CA GLN A 413 13.23 13.28 -0.32
C GLN A 413 11.98 13.44 -1.19
N LEU A 414 11.64 14.68 -1.57
CA LEU A 414 10.54 14.97 -2.49
C LEU A 414 10.78 14.31 -3.83
N LYS A 415 11.95 14.53 -4.44
CA LYS A 415 12.31 13.93 -5.73
C LYS A 415 12.22 12.39 -5.68
N SER A 416 12.86 11.76 -4.70
CA SER A 416 12.86 10.29 -4.59
C SER A 416 11.47 9.72 -4.35
N ALA A 417 10.64 10.37 -3.53
CA ALA A 417 9.27 9.93 -3.31
C ALA A 417 8.38 10.14 -4.55
N THR A 418 8.54 11.24 -5.29
CA THR A 418 7.86 11.44 -6.57
C THR A 418 8.27 10.39 -7.60
N GLU A 419 9.56 10.09 -7.73
CA GLU A 419 10.04 9.01 -8.60
C GLU A 419 9.42 7.66 -8.19
N PHE A 420 9.30 7.39 -6.89
CA PHE A 420 8.66 6.20 -6.36
C PHE A 420 7.16 6.08 -6.75
N LEU A 421 6.42 7.18 -6.61
CA LEU A 421 5.01 7.24 -6.99
C LEU A 421 4.82 7.04 -8.50
N GLN A 422 5.69 7.65 -9.31
CA GLN A 422 5.70 7.58 -10.76
C GLN A 422 5.96 6.18 -11.29
N ASN A 423 6.88 5.46 -10.68
CA ASN A 423 7.44 4.23 -11.22
C ASN A 423 6.90 2.97 -10.54
N GLU A 424 7.04 2.86 -9.23
CA GLU A 424 6.70 1.65 -8.47
C GLU A 424 5.21 1.60 -8.12
N MET A 425 4.56 2.76 -7.95
CA MET A 425 3.12 2.87 -7.63
C MET A 425 2.21 3.15 -8.86
N GLY A 426 2.77 3.04 -10.07
CA GLY A 426 2.01 3.00 -11.31
C GLY A 426 1.47 4.35 -11.83
N GLN A 427 1.87 5.49 -11.26
CA GLN A 427 1.32 6.78 -11.67
C GLN A 427 1.64 7.15 -13.13
N THR A 428 2.86 6.90 -13.62
CA THR A 428 3.19 7.19 -15.04
C THR A 428 2.34 6.36 -15.99
N VAL A 429 2.10 5.10 -15.62
CA VAL A 429 1.25 4.19 -16.39
C VAL A 429 -0.22 4.70 -16.37
N ASN A 430 -0.67 5.24 -15.23
CA ASN A 430 -1.98 5.90 -15.12
C ASN A 430 -2.07 7.16 -15.99
N ARG A 431 -1.03 8.01 -16.05
CA ARG A 431 -1.02 9.23 -16.88
C ARG A 431 -1.04 8.89 -18.37
N ALA A 432 -0.14 8.02 -18.83
CA ALA A 432 -0.03 7.63 -20.24
C ALA A 432 -1.27 6.90 -20.78
N SER A 433 -2.04 6.22 -19.93
CA SER A 433 -3.32 5.61 -20.31
C SER A 433 -4.46 6.63 -20.36
N ARG A 434 -4.53 7.59 -19.43
CA ARG A 434 -5.51 8.69 -19.47
C ARG A 434 -5.41 9.52 -20.75
N ASP A 435 -4.19 9.78 -21.24
CA ASP A 435 -3.94 10.49 -22.49
C ASP A 435 -4.42 9.73 -23.75
N LYS A 436 -4.62 8.40 -23.63
CA LYS A 436 -5.05 7.51 -24.72
C LYS A 436 -6.55 7.24 -24.72
N ILE A 437 -7.31 7.67 -23.71
CA ILE A 437 -8.76 7.45 -23.67
C ILE A 437 -9.38 8.34 -24.76
N PRO A 438 -10.03 7.77 -25.79
CA PRO A 438 -10.71 8.58 -26.80
C PRO A 438 -11.82 9.36 -26.12
N ILE A 439 -11.74 10.68 -26.23
CA ILE A 439 -12.80 11.59 -25.81
C ILE A 439 -14.02 11.28 -26.67
N ASN A 440 -15.06 10.67 -26.09
CA ASN A 440 -16.33 10.33 -26.74
C ASN A 440 -17.21 11.58 -26.95
N LEU A 441 -16.63 12.65 -27.49
CA LEU A 441 -17.35 13.86 -27.87
C LEU A 441 -17.38 13.93 -29.40
N THR A 442 -18.52 14.31 -29.96
CA THR A 442 -18.62 14.60 -31.39
C THR A 442 -17.68 15.76 -31.77
N LYS A 443 -17.25 15.85 -33.04
CA LYS A 443 -16.38 16.95 -33.50
C LYS A 443 -16.97 18.33 -33.19
N ASP A 444 -18.30 18.46 -33.23
CA ASP A 444 -19.00 19.70 -32.95
C ASP A 444 -18.99 20.05 -31.46
N GLU A 445 -19.14 19.05 -30.58
CA GLU A 445 -19.01 19.23 -29.12
C GLU A 445 -17.58 19.60 -28.73
N ILE A 446 -16.58 18.91 -29.29
CA ILE A 446 -15.17 19.23 -29.07
C ILE A 446 -14.89 20.69 -29.48
N GLN A 447 -15.34 21.12 -30.66
CA GLN A 447 -15.16 22.51 -31.11
C GLN A 447 -15.94 23.52 -30.26
N LEU A 448 -17.10 23.14 -29.72
CA LEU A 448 -17.87 23.99 -28.82
C LEU A 448 -17.14 24.19 -27.48
N TYR A 449 -16.61 23.12 -26.90
CA TYR A 449 -15.85 23.18 -25.64
C TYR A 449 -14.50 23.89 -25.83
N ILE A 450 -13.78 23.65 -26.93
CA ILE A 450 -12.56 24.39 -27.26
C ILE A 450 -12.84 25.90 -27.39
N ARG A 451 -13.92 26.29 -28.08
CA ARG A 451 -14.33 27.71 -28.18
C ARG A 451 -14.68 28.31 -26.82
N ARG A 452 -15.36 27.56 -25.96
CA ARG A 452 -15.70 28.01 -24.60
C ARG A 452 -14.48 28.14 -23.71
N PHE A 453 -13.53 27.19 -23.80
CA PHE A 453 -12.26 27.25 -23.09
C PHE A 453 -11.46 28.48 -23.54
N GLN A 454 -11.37 28.74 -24.84
CA GLN A 454 -10.69 29.92 -25.41
C GLN A 454 -11.35 31.26 -25.05
N LEU A 455 -12.66 31.27 -24.77
CA LEU A 455 -13.36 32.47 -24.29
C LEU A 455 -12.96 32.83 -22.85
N ILE A 456 -12.58 31.84 -22.05
CA ILE A 456 -12.18 32.00 -20.65
C ILE A 456 -10.66 32.21 -20.57
N ASP A 457 -9.86 31.47 -21.34
CA ASP A 457 -8.40 31.65 -21.52
C ASP A 457 -8.10 32.76 -22.56
N LYS A 458 -8.48 34.00 -22.24
CA LYS A 458 -8.29 35.17 -23.13
C LYS A 458 -6.82 35.42 -23.50
N ASP A 459 -5.90 35.01 -22.65
CA ASP A 459 -4.46 35.23 -22.81
C ASP A 459 -3.77 34.07 -23.57
N ARG A 460 -4.54 33.02 -23.97
CA ARG A 460 -4.04 31.82 -24.67
C ARG A 460 -2.91 31.11 -23.92
N LYS A 461 -3.03 30.97 -22.61
CA LYS A 461 -2.04 30.32 -21.73
C LYS A 461 -2.06 28.81 -21.83
N GLY A 462 -3.15 28.22 -22.34
CA GLY A 462 -3.35 26.76 -22.40
C GLY A 462 -4.00 26.17 -21.14
N TYR A 463 -4.29 26.99 -20.14
CA TYR A 463 -4.96 26.65 -18.88
C TYR A 463 -5.85 27.80 -18.44
N VAL A 464 -6.86 27.50 -17.63
CA VAL A 464 -7.83 28.46 -17.09
C VAL A 464 -7.67 28.54 -15.57
N SER A 465 -7.34 29.71 -15.04
CA SER A 465 -7.28 29.92 -13.57
C SER A 465 -8.65 30.28 -12.98
N ILE A 466 -8.80 30.13 -11.66
CA ILE A 466 -10.02 30.57 -10.93
C ILE A 466 -10.37 32.05 -11.19
N ASN A 467 -9.37 32.91 -11.36
CA ASN A 467 -9.60 34.32 -11.67
C ASN A 467 -10.11 34.52 -13.10
N ASP A 468 -9.73 33.65 -14.02
CA ASP A 468 -10.24 33.64 -15.39
C ASP A 468 -11.67 33.10 -15.43
N ILE A 469 -12.00 32.08 -14.64
CA ILE A 469 -13.38 31.59 -14.44
C ILE A 469 -14.28 32.69 -13.88
N ARG A 470 -13.85 33.39 -12.81
CA ARG A 470 -14.56 34.55 -12.26
C ARG A 470 -14.83 35.63 -13.31
N ARG A 471 -13.83 35.92 -14.13
CA ARG A 471 -13.91 36.95 -15.18
C ARG A 471 -14.83 36.50 -16.31
N GLY A 472 -14.77 35.24 -16.71
CA GLY A 472 -15.63 34.61 -17.72
C GLY A 472 -17.11 34.58 -17.29
N LEU A 473 -17.40 34.15 -16.07
CA LEU A 473 -18.77 34.12 -15.53
C LEU A 473 -19.37 35.53 -15.40
N LYS A 474 -18.56 36.53 -15.04
CA LYS A 474 -18.98 37.95 -14.99
C LYS A 474 -19.28 38.51 -16.39
N LEU A 475 -18.53 38.10 -17.41
CA LEU A 475 -18.78 38.46 -18.81
C LEU A 475 -20.04 37.79 -19.39
N LEU A 476 -20.42 36.64 -18.85
CA LEU A 476 -21.65 35.91 -19.21
C LEU A 476 -22.90 36.40 -18.44
N GLY A 477 -22.76 37.40 -17.57
CA GLY A 477 -23.89 38.02 -16.85
C GLY A 477 -24.47 37.16 -15.72
N LEU A 478 -23.76 36.12 -15.27
CA LEU A 478 -24.20 35.23 -14.20
C LEU A 478 -23.80 35.79 -12.83
N LYS A 479 -24.74 35.83 -11.87
CA LYS A 479 -24.47 36.19 -10.46
C LYS A 479 -24.10 34.93 -9.67
N PHE A 480 -23.05 35.01 -8.87
CA PHE A 480 -22.56 33.92 -8.02
C PHE A 480 -22.02 34.49 -6.70
N GLU A 481 -22.15 33.72 -5.61
CA GLU A 481 -21.56 33.99 -4.30
C GLU A 481 -20.16 33.33 -4.21
N ASP A 482 -19.27 33.82 -3.34
CA ASP A 482 -17.91 33.25 -3.20
C ASP A 482 -17.95 31.76 -2.76
N SER A 483 -19.01 31.34 -2.06
CA SER A 483 -19.23 29.94 -1.70
C SER A 483 -19.50 29.02 -2.89
N ASP A 484 -20.14 29.53 -3.95
CA ASP A 484 -20.44 28.75 -5.16
C ASP A 484 -19.15 28.47 -5.94
N ILE A 485 -18.19 29.39 -5.90
CA ILE A 485 -16.87 29.22 -6.50
C ILE A 485 -16.06 28.19 -5.73
N ASP A 486 -16.15 28.17 -4.40
CA ASP A 486 -15.45 27.20 -3.56
C ASP A 486 -16.04 25.78 -3.63
N GLU A 487 -17.31 25.65 -4.02
CA GLU A 487 -17.93 24.37 -4.40
C GLU A 487 -17.47 23.95 -5.80
N LEU A 488 -17.45 24.88 -6.77
CA LEU A 488 -16.97 24.65 -8.13
C LEU A 488 -15.48 24.25 -8.18
N LYS A 489 -14.65 24.84 -7.29
CA LYS A 489 -13.25 24.44 -7.08
C LYS A 489 -13.14 22.99 -6.64
N ARG A 490 -14.01 22.53 -5.74
CA ARG A 490 -13.99 21.14 -5.25
C ARG A 490 -14.42 20.15 -6.32
N ASP A 491 -15.35 20.55 -7.19
CA ASP A 491 -15.90 19.65 -8.20
C ASP A 491 -15.03 19.54 -9.47
N VAL A 492 -14.17 20.52 -9.77
CA VAL A 492 -13.49 20.63 -11.08
C VAL A 492 -11.97 20.71 -11.00
N ASP A 493 -11.42 21.14 -9.87
CA ASP A 493 -9.97 21.13 -9.64
C ASP A 493 -9.52 19.75 -9.17
N ALA A 494 -9.57 18.77 -10.08
CA ALA A 494 -9.20 17.37 -9.83
C ALA A 494 -7.73 17.16 -9.41
N PHE A 495 -6.91 18.23 -9.46
CA PHE A 495 -5.49 18.22 -9.12
C PHE A 495 -5.12 19.27 -8.05
N HIS A 496 -6.11 19.97 -7.47
CA HIS A 496 -5.96 21.00 -6.44
C HIS A 496 -4.81 22.01 -6.66
N ASN A 497 -4.53 22.33 -7.93
CA ASN A 497 -3.47 23.25 -8.34
C ASN A 497 -4.03 24.64 -8.72
N GLY A 498 -5.35 24.82 -8.69
CA GLY A 498 -6.04 26.05 -9.04
C GLY A 498 -6.11 26.35 -10.54
N LEU A 499 -5.73 25.39 -11.39
CA LEU A 499 -5.61 25.51 -12.85
C LEU A 499 -6.37 24.40 -13.56
N LEU A 500 -7.20 24.75 -14.54
CA LEU A 500 -7.94 23.80 -15.37
C LEU A 500 -7.34 23.74 -16.78
N GLU A 501 -6.75 22.62 -17.16
CA GLU A 501 -6.20 22.43 -18.52
C GLU A 501 -7.30 22.00 -19.51
N LEU A 502 -7.05 22.17 -20.81
CA LEU A 502 -8.05 21.88 -21.85
C LEU A 502 -8.43 20.38 -21.90
N ALA A 503 -7.48 19.48 -21.65
CA ALA A 503 -7.73 18.04 -21.61
C ALA A 503 -8.66 17.67 -20.44
N ASP A 504 -8.43 18.27 -19.27
CA ASP A 504 -9.26 18.11 -18.08
C ASP A 504 -10.65 18.71 -18.27
N TYR A 505 -10.73 19.91 -18.86
CA TYR A 505 -11.99 20.56 -19.21
C TYR A 505 -12.85 19.67 -20.13
N LEU A 506 -12.25 19.00 -21.11
CA LEU A 506 -12.95 18.10 -22.02
C LEU A 506 -13.37 16.78 -21.35
N GLN A 507 -12.59 16.25 -20.40
CA GLN A 507 -12.94 15.06 -19.62
C GLN A 507 -14.05 15.35 -18.59
N VAL A 508 -13.96 16.45 -17.84
CA VAL A 508 -14.96 16.84 -16.83
C VAL A 508 -16.30 17.21 -17.48
N SER A 509 -16.27 17.87 -18.65
CA SER A 509 -17.47 18.18 -19.44
C SER A 509 -18.22 16.95 -19.95
N ASN A 510 -17.58 15.77 -19.90
CA ASN A 510 -18.15 14.48 -20.30
C ASN A 510 -18.83 13.73 -19.13
N VAL A 511 -18.56 14.08 -17.86
CA VAL A 511 -18.91 13.20 -16.71
C VAL A 511 -19.95 13.76 -15.73
N THR A 512 -19.98 15.05 -15.30
CA THR A 512 -21.08 15.54 -14.41
C THR A 512 -21.17 17.07 -14.21
N VAL A 513 -22.33 17.56 -13.72
CA VAL A 513 -22.77 18.86 -13.11
C VAL A 513 -22.35 20.20 -13.73
N PHE A 514 -21.18 20.33 -14.35
CA PHE A 514 -20.70 21.57 -14.98
C PHE A 514 -21.65 22.08 -16.08
N ASN A 515 -22.36 21.14 -16.71
CA ASN A 515 -23.44 21.42 -17.65
C ASN A 515 -24.63 22.16 -17.00
N ILE A 516 -24.97 21.96 -15.73
CA ILE A 516 -26.16 22.59 -15.12
C ILE A 516 -25.93 24.09 -14.85
N ILE A 517 -24.74 24.47 -14.39
CA ILE A 517 -24.41 25.87 -14.06
C ILE A 517 -24.25 26.71 -15.34
N ILE A 518 -23.65 26.14 -16.40
CA ILE A 518 -23.39 26.86 -17.65
C ILE A 518 -24.58 26.79 -18.63
N ILE A 519 -25.40 25.73 -18.63
CA ILE A 519 -26.53 25.59 -19.56
C ILE A 519 -27.79 26.33 -19.08
N THR A 520 -28.06 26.43 -17.77
CA THR A 520 -29.39 26.86 -17.30
C THR A 520 -29.49 28.28 -16.78
N GLY A 521 -28.37 28.97 -16.48
CA GLY A 521 -28.37 30.34 -15.95
C GLY A 521 -29.25 30.53 -14.70
N ARG A 522 -29.56 29.47 -13.96
CA ARG A 522 -30.40 29.49 -12.76
C ARG A 522 -29.71 28.78 -11.61
N GLY A 523 -29.49 29.50 -10.52
CA GLY A 523 -29.07 28.93 -9.25
C GLY A 523 -30.06 27.85 -8.79
N ARG A 524 -29.54 26.78 -8.18
CA ARG A 524 -30.31 25.70 -7.56
C ARG A 524 -31.43 26.28 -6.69
N LYS A 525 -32.69 26.18 -7.11
CA LYS A 525 -33.79 26.11 -6.14
C LYS A 525 -33.80 24.70 -5.58
N ARG A 526 -33.63 24.60 -4.26
CA ARG A 526 -33.75 23.37 -3.48
C ARG A 526 -35.01 22.59 -3.89
N CYS A 527 -34.82 21.33 -4.26
CA CYS A 527 -35.82 20.28 -4.11
C CYS A 527 -35.22 19.19 -3.23
N ILE A 528 -36.09 18.64 -2.38
CA ILE A 528 -35.88 17.74 -1.24
C ILE A 528 -35.15 16.46 -1.63
#